data_AF-A0A7Y3G6V0-F1
#
_entry.id   AF-A0A7Y3G6V0-F1
#
_cell.length_a   1.000
_cell.length_b   1.000
_cell.length_c   1.000
_cell.angle_alpha   90.00
_cell.angle_beta   90.00
_cell.angle_gamma   90.00
#
_symmetry.space_group_name_H-M   'P 1'
#
loop_
_entity.id
_entity.type
_entity.pdbx_description
1 polymer ?
#
loop_
_entity_poly.entity_id
_entity_poly.type
_entity_poly.pdbx_seq_one_letter_code
_entity_poly.pdbx_strand_id
1 'polypeptide(L)'
;MKYLILVLLSLSLPLSSQTLSGKELLDKAISYHDPNSNWPTFKGEFKVTMETPNSSGRESEIRIDLPAEYFSAKATRDTVTT
;
A
#
# COMPACT_ATOMS: atom_id res chain seq x y z
N MET A 1 2.07 -36.77 -34.01
CA MET A 1 1.69 -35.77 -35.04
C MET A 1 0.43 -34.96 -34.68
N LYS A 2 -0.59 -35.54 -34.03
CA LYS A 2 -1.89 -34.86 -33.76
C LYS A 2 -1.81 -33.51 -33.01
N TYR A 3 -0.81 -33.30 -32.15
CA TYR A 3 -0.65 -32.03 -31.41
C TYR A 3 0.51 -31.14 -31.91
N LEU A 4 1.22 -31.57 -32.97
CA LEU A 4 2.40 -30.85 -33.46
C LEU A 4 2.05 -29.45 -33.99
N ILE A 5 0.90 -29.36 -34.67
CA ILE A 5 0.36 -28.09 -35.18
C ILE A 5 0.01 -27.13 -34.03
N LEU A 6 -0.54 -27.65 -32.93
CA LEU A 6 -0.92 -26.83 -31.77
C LEU A 6 0.32 -26.26 -31.06
N VAL A 7 1.40 -27.06 -30.97
CA VAL A 7 2.68 -26.61 -30.41
C VAL A 7 3.35 -25.59 -31.33
N LEU A 8 3.35 -25.79 -32.66
CA LEU A 8 3.89 -24.79 -33.58
C LEU A 8 3.12 -23.46 -33.53
N LEU A 9 1.79 -23.52 -33.35
CA LEU A 9 0.93 -22.33 -33.27
C LEU A 9 1.11 -21.55 -31.95
N SER A 10 1.45 -22.21 -30.84
CA SER A 10 1.72 -21.51 -29.59
C SER A 10 3.09 -20.83 -29.58
N LEU A 11 4.07 -21.38 -30.30
CA LEU A 11 5.42 -20.80 -30.43
C LEU A 11 5.47 -19.58 -31.36
N SER A 12 4.47 -19.35 -32.20
CA SER A 12 4.41 -18.20 -33.12
C SER A 12 3.80 -16.94 -32.52
N LEU A 13 3.29 -17.01 -31.28
CA LEU A 13 2.74 -15.84 -30.59
C LEU A 13 3.89 -14.97 -30.04
N PRO A 14 3.93 -13.67 -30.32
CA PRO A 14 4.93 -12.79 -29.74
C PRO A 14 4.77 -12.73 -28.22
N LEU A 15 5.78 -13.21 -27.49
CA LEU A 15 5.88 -13.05 -26.04
C LEU A 15 6.16 -11.58 -25.72
N SER A 16 5.11 -10.81 -25.46
CA SER A 16 5.25 -9.44 -24.96
C SER A 16 5.33 -9.48 -23.44
N SER A 17 6.47 -9.10 -22.88
CA SER A 17 6.52 -8.67 -21.49
C SER A 17 5.88 -7.29 -21.36
N GLN A 18 5.19 -7.04 -20.25
CA GLN A 18 4.70 -5.70 -19.95
C GLN A 18 5.90 -4.78 -19.74
N THR A 19 6.10 -3.83 -20.64
CA THR A 19 7.08 -2.75 -20.42
C THR A 19 6.35 -1.68 -19.61
N LEU A 20 6.55 -1.68 -18.29
CA LEU A 20 5.99 -0.66 -17.40
C LEU A 20 7.08 0.35 -17.06
N SER A 21 6.90 1.60 -17.45
CA SER A 21 7.81 2.66 -17.02
C SER A 21 7.61 3.00 -15.54
N GLY A 22 8.63 3.57 -14.91
CA GLY A 22 8.53 4.02 -13.51
C GLY A 22 7.44 5.08 -13.29
N LYS A 23 7.22 5.95 -14.28
CA LYS A 23 6.13 6.95 -14.22
C LYS A 23 4.76 6.28 -14.27
N GLU A 24 4.54 5.35 -15.19
CA GLU A 24 3.27 4.63 -15.28
C GLU A 24 3.01 3.79 -14.03
N LEU A 25 4.05 3.20 -13.44
CA LEU A 25 3.94 2.50 -12.17
C LEU A 25 3.49 3.44 -11.04
N LEU A 26 4.12 4.62 -10.94
CA LEU A 26 3.77 5.62 -9.92
C LEU A 26 2.34 6.13 -10.10
N ASP A 27 1.96 6.51 -11.32
CA ASP A 27 0.61 7.01 -11.61
C ASP A 27 -0.45 5.96 -11.28
N LYS A 28 -0.19 4.69 -11.61
CA LYS A 28 -1.07 3.55 -11.28
C LYS A 28 -1.15 3.31 -9.78
N ALA A 29 -0.04 3.37 -9.05
CA ALA A 29 -0.01 3.19 -7.61
C ALA A 29 -0.81 4.30 -6.89
N ILE A 30 -0.63 5.56 -7.29
CA ILE A 30 -1.40 6.69 -6.75
C ILE A 30 -2.89 6.49 -7.03
N SER A 31 -3.26 6.20 -8.27
CA SER A 31 -4.66 6.01 -8.67
C SER A 31 -5.32 4.83 -7.94
N TYR A 32 -4.56 3.77 -7.68
CA TYR A 32 -5.05 2.58 -6.97
C TYR A 32 -5.29 2.88 -5.48
N HIS A 33 -4.40 3.63 -4.84
CA HIS A 33 -4.51 3.95 -3.41
C HIS A 33 -5.43 5.13 -3.10
N ASP A 34 -5.67 6.03 -4.07
CA ASP A 34 -6.55 7.18 -3.91
C ASP A 34 -7.54 7.37 -5.10
N PRO A 35 -8.49 6.44 -5.28
CA PRO A 35 -9.42 6.47 -6.42
C PRO A 35 -10.37 7.68 -6.40
N ASN A 36 -10.53 8.34 -5.25
CA ASN A 36 -11.45 9.46 -5.06
C ASN A 36 -10.74 10.81 -4.85
N SER A 37 -9.41 10.87 -5.02
CA SER A 37 -8.62 12.10 -4.79
C SER A 37 -8.79 12.70 -3.39
N ASN A 38 -8.94 11.85 -2.38
CA ASN A 38 -9.13 12.23 -0.98
C ASN A 38 -7.79 12.50 -0.26
N TRP A 39 -6.67 11.97 -0.77
CA TRP A 39 -5.37 12.08 -0.12
C TRP A 39 -4.94 13.53 0.13
N PRO A 40 -5.03 14.47 -0.84
CA PRO A 40 -4.61 15.86 -0.60
C PRO A 40 -5.38 16.57 0.53
N THR A 41 -6.60 16.11 0.83
CA THR A 41 -7.46 16.66 1.89
C THR A 41 -7.54 15.77 3.11
N PHE A 42 -6.70 14.73 3.20
CA PHE A 42 -6.80 13.74 4.25
C PHE A 42 -6.50 14.35 5.61
N LYS A 43 -7.45 14.19 6.53
CA LYS A 43 -7.35 14.57 7.93
C LYS A 43 -8.01 13.49 8.77
N GLY A 44 -7.24 12.82 9.61
CA GLY A 44 -7.71 11.68 10.36
C GLY A 44 -6.90 11.40 11.61
N GLU A 45 -7.54 10.65 12.51
CA GLU A 45 -6.92 10.10 13.72
C GLU A 45 -7.16 8.59 13.72
N PHE A 46 -6.10 7.83 13.95
CA PHE A 46 -6.12 6.39 14.07
C PHE A 46 -5.67 5.99 15.47
N LYS A 47 -6.48 5.17 16.14
CA LYS A 47 -6.12 4.55 17.41
C LYS A 47 -5.83 3.08 17.15
N VAL A 48 -4.59 2.68 17.34
CA VAL A 48 -4.10 1.34 17.06
C VAL A 48 -3.60 0.70 18.35
N THR A 49 -4.20 -0.42 18.73
CA THR A 49 -3.72 -1.23 19.84
C THR A 49 -2.93 -2.41 19.28
N MET A 50 -1.65 -2.51 19.65
CA MET A 50 -0.81 -3.65 19.32
C MET A 50 -0.72 -4.59 20.51
N GLU A 51 -1.15 -5.83 20.31
CA GLU A 51 -1.08 -6.90 21.30
C GLU A 51 0.12 -7.81 21.03
N THR A 52 0.78 -8.28 22.08
CA THR A 52 1.87 -9.25 21.98
C THR A 52 1.79 -10.16 23.21
N PRO A 53 1.82 -11.50 23.05
CA PRO A 53 1.69 -12.42 24.17
C PRO A 53 2.66 -12.11 25.31
N ASN A 54 2.18 -12.20 26.55
CA ASN A 54 2.95 -11.94 27.77
C ASN A 54 3.54 -10.52 27.88
N SER A 55 2.96 -9.54 27.18
CA SER A 55 3.35 -8.14 27.30
C SER A 55 2.13 -7.22 27.31
N SER A 56 2.31 -6.01 27.84
CA SER A 56 1.29 -4.98 27.80
C SER A 56 1.01 -4.50 26.37
N GLY A 57 -0.26 -4.20 26.12
CA GLY A 57 -0.69 -3.58 24.87
C GLY A 57 0.07 -2.28 24.64
N ARG A 58 0.49 -2.04 23.38
CA ARG A 58 0.96 -0.72 22.97
C ARG A 58 -0.19 0.01 22.30
N GLU A 59 -0.67 1.07 22.93
CA GLU A 59 -1.68 1.96 22.34
C GLU A 59 -0.97 3.04 21.55
N SER A 60 -1.33 3.21 20.28
CA SER A 60 -0.76 4.22 19.40
C SER A 60 -1.86 5.14 18.90
N GLU A 61 -1.67 6.44 19.06
CA GLU A 61 -2.51 7.49 18.51
C GLU A 61 -1.75 8.17 17.36
N ILE A 62 -2.23 7.97 16.14
CA ILE A 62 -1.63 8.48 14.93
C ILE A 62 -2.55 9.55 14.37
N ARG A 63 -2.06 10.78 14.23
CA ARG A 63 -2.78 11.89 13.62
C ARG A 63 -2.06 12.31 12.34
N ILE A 64 -2.85 12.49 11.30
CA ILE A 64 -2.39 13.00 10.01
C ILE A 64 -3.35 14.11 9.60
N ASP A 65 -2.81 15.27 9.27
CA ASP A 65 -3.53 16.39 8.67
C ASP A 65 -2.65 16.91 7.53
N LEU A 66 -2.89 16.40 6.31
CA LEU A 66 -2.10 16.75 5.14
C LEU A 66 -2.23 18.22 4.74
N PRO A 67 -3.44 18.85 4.78
CA PRO A 67 -3.56 20.29 4.55
C PRO A 67 -2.75 21.16 5.52
N ALA A 68 -2.60 20.72 6.76
CA ALA A 68 -1.81 21.42 7.77
C ALA A 68 -0.33 20.98 7.81
N GLU A 69 0.11 20.09 6.91
CA GLU A 69 1.44 19.48 6.89
C GLU A 69 1.83 18.86 8.25
N TYR A 70 0.84 18.31 8.95
CA TYR A 70 1.00 17.82 10.32
C TYR A 70 0.92 16.30 10.38
N PHE A 71 1.89 15.71 11.07
CA PHE A 71 1.93 14.31 11.42
C PHE A 71 2.38 14.14 12.88
N SER A 72 1.69 13.27 13.61
CA SER A 72 2.15 12.83 14.93
C SER A 72 1.83 11.35 15.13
N ALA A 73 2.75 10.63 15.75
CA ALA A 73 2.51 9.29 16.25
C ALA A 73 2.95 9.25 17.71
N LYS A 74 1.98 9.07 18.61
CA LYS A 74 2.23 8.92 20.04
C LYS A 74 1.93 7.49 20.42
N ALA A 75 2.89 6.78 20.99
CA ALA A 75 2.70 5.41 21.44
C ALA A 75 2.93 5.32 22.96
N THR A 76 2.00 4.67 23.65
CA THR A 76 2.09 4.40 25.08
C THR A 76 2.15 2.90 25.30
N ARG A 77 3.11 2.46 26.11
CA ARG A 77 3.17 1.11 26.67
C ARG A 77 3.44 1.23 28.15
N ASP A 78 2.60 0.60 28.97
CA ASP A 78 2.62 0.74 30.41
C ASP A 78 2.56 2.22 30.83
N THR A 79 3.67 2.75 31.33
CA THR A 79 3.81 4.16 31.75
C THR A 79 4.71 4.97 30.82
N VAL A 80 5.29 4.33 29.79
CA VAL A 80 6.23 4.97 28.86
C VAL A 80 5.48 5.45 27.63
N THR A 81 5.65 6.72 27.30
CA THR A 81 5.13 7.35 26.08
C THR A 81 6.30 7.79 25.19
N THR A 82 6.22 7.48 23.89
CA THR A 82 7.14 7.95 22.85
C THR A 82 6.39 8.64 21.73
#